data_AF-A0A7V4CU59-F1
#
_entry.id   AF-A0A7V4CU59-F1
#
_cell.length_a   1.000
_cell.length_b   1.000
_cell.length_c   1.000
_cell.angle_alpha   90.00
_cell.angle_beta   90.00
_cell.angle_gamma   90.00
#
_symmetry.space_group_name_H-M   'P 1'
#
loop_
_entity.id
_entity.type
_entity.pdbx_description
1 polymer ?
#
loop_
_entity_poly.entity_id
_entity_poly.type
_entity_poly.pdbx_seq_one_letter_code
_entity_poly.pdbx_strand_id
1 'polypeptide(L)'
;MKNTLKNIIKKFAQNRIYFSVSQLKEYLKNNEYDYSDSSIKKYLGQLTKEGFIYNAGRGYYSHLPNEFKAENEEVNILVEKINRKYPYLNFSIWSTKQINFSFHHTQNRFYTFIYSESDALMILRDYLASDFGIQAILNPSKSDLEKISFNSTETIILRPIIIHKLSSFKVATIEKILIDLYIETQRLDIIDLSEYKKVFDYFLSNYRINISHLLDYAERRKILTKIRELLEKYTNPTLSLNVG
;
A
#
# COMPACT_ATOMS: atom_id res chain seq x y z
N MET A 1 20.19 12.43 -34.48
CA MET A 1 19.67 13.44 -33.53
C MET A 1 20.62 13.53 -32.35
N LYS A 2 21.07 14.72 -31.93
CA LYS A 2 21.84 14.86 -30.67
C LYS A 2 20.98 14.29 -29.53
N ASN A 3 21.46 13.27 -28.83
CA ASN A 3 20.78 12.71 -27.65
C ASN A 3 20.85 13.75 -26.53
N THR A 4 19.82 14.60 -26.43
CA THR A 4 19.68 15.46 -25.26
C THR A 4 19.48 14.59 -24.02
N LEU A 5 19.99 15.03 -22.87
CA LEU A 5 19.80 14.32 -21.59
C LEU A 5 18.31 14.01 -21.33
N LYS A 6 17.41 14.92 -21.74
CA LYS A 6 15.96 14.68 -21.72
C LYS A 6 15.53 13.43 -22.47
N ASN A 7 16.03 13.23 -23.70
CA ASN A 7 15.70 12.05 -24.52
C ASN A 7 16.28 10.77 -23.91
N ILE A 8 17.46 10.85 -23.29
CA ILE A 8 18.08 9.72 -22.59
C ILE A 8 17.22 9.32 -21.38
N ILE A 9 16.82 10.28 -20.55
CA ILE A 9 15.93 10.05 -19.40
C ILE A 9 14.59 9.48 -19.87
N LYS A 10 14.03 10.01 -20.96
CA LYS A 10 12.81 9.49 -21.57
C LYS A 10 12.96 8.02 -21.97
N LYS A 11 14.06 7.67 -22.64
CA LYS A 11 14.37 6.29 -23.04
C LYS A 11 14.62 5.36 -21.85
N PHE A 12 15.28 5.83 -20.81
CA PHE A 12 15.47 5.07 -19.57
C PHE A 12 14.11 4.75 -18.92
N ALA A 13 13.25 5.76 -18.83
CA ALA A 13 11.95 5.62 -18.22
C ALA A 13 11.04 4.70 -19.05
N GLN A 14 11.16 4.70 -20.39
CA GLN A 14 10.40 3.81 -21.26
C GLN A 14 10.48 2.34 -20.79
N ASN A 15 9.33 1.67 -20.79
CA ASN A 15 9.15 0.28 -20.37
C ASN A 15 9.35 0.00 -18.86
N ARG A 16 9.45 1.03 -18.03
CA ARG A 16 9.47 0.90 -16.56
C ARG A 16 8.18 1.41 -15.97
N ILE A 17 7.44 0.54 -15.27
CA ILE A 17 6.25 0.96 -14.53
C ILE A 17 6.65 1.92 -13.41
N TYR A 18 7.75 1.62 -12.69
CA TYR A 18 8.36 2.49 -11.71
C TYR A 18 9.86 2.60 -11.92
N PHE A 19 10.44 3.72 -11.50
CA PHE A 19 11.88 3.85 -11.37
C PHE A 19 12.24 4.87 -10.29
N SER A 20 13.42 4.70 -9.71
CA SER A 20 14.01 5.67 -8.78
C SER A 20 14.99 6.61 -9.49
N VAL A 21 15.18 7.80 -8.91
CA VAL A 21 16.25 8.72 -9.32
C VAL A 21 17.63 8.07 -9.15
N SER A 22 17.81 7.22 -8.14
CA SER A 22 19.06 6.49 -7.93
C SER A 22 19.36 5.54 -9.09
N GLN A 23 18.38 4.77 -9.56
CA GLN A 23 18.52 3.89 -10.72
C GLN A 23 18.79 4.69 -12.01
N LEU A 24 18.16 5.85 -12.17
CA LEU A 24 18.45 6.73 -13.30
C LEU A 24 19.90 7.23 -13.24
N LYS A 25 20.39 7.68 -12.09
CA LYS A 25 21.78 8.13 -11.90
C LYS A 25 22.77 7.00 -12.19
N GLU A 26 22.50 5.80 -11.72
CA GLU A 26 23.30 4.61 -12.00
C GLU A 26 23.33 4.29 -13.50
N TYR A 27 22.17 4.31 -14.16
CA TYR A 27 22.09 4.13 -15.62
C TYR A 27 22.89 5.19 -16.37
N LEU A 28 22.77 6.46 -16.00
CA LEU A 28 23.51 7.55 -16.65
C LEU A 28 25.03 7.39 -16.45
N LYS A 29 25.45 7.02 -15.23
CA LYS A 29 26.86 6.76 -14.89
C LYS A 29 27.43 5.58 -15.68
N ASN A 30 26.72 4.46 -15.73
CA ASN A 30 27.18 3.24 -16.40
C ASN A 30 27.27 3.38 -17.93
N ASN A 31 26.61 4.38 -18.51
CA ASN A 31 26.67 4.69 -19.94
C ASN A 31 27.51 5.95 -20.24
N GLU A 32 28.29 6.43 -19.25
CA GLU A 32 29.19 7.59 -19.39
C GLU A 32 28.52 8.87 -19.91
N TYR A 33 27.23 9.05 -19.59
CA TYR A 33 26.52 10.29 -19.92
C TYR A 33 26.85 11.38 -18.90
N ASP A 34 27.16 12.59 -19.39
CA ASP A 34 27.32 13.75 -18.53
C ASP A 34 25.97 14.25 -18.00
N TYR A 35 25.91 14.50 -16.69
CA TYR A 35 24.71 15.00 -16.01
C TYR A 35 25.06 15.77 -14.74
N SER A 36 24.15 16.68 -14.35
CA SER A 36 24.12 17.24 -13.00
C SER A 36 22.78 16.93 -12.34
N ASP A 37 22.75 16.96 -11.01
CA ASP A 37 21.51 16.78 -10.24
C ASP A 37 20.46 17.83 -10.60
N SER A 38 20.90 19.06 -10.89
CA SER A 38 20.01 20.13 -11.36
C SER A 38 19.38 19.81 -12.72
N SER A 39 20.17 19.24 -13.65
CA SER A 39 19.70 18.83 -14.96
C SER A 39 18.70 17.66 -14.86
N ILE A 40 18.97 16.65 -14.03
CA ILE A 40 18.04 15.54 -13.78
C ILE A 40 16.71 16.09 -13.23
N LYS A 41 16.76 16.91 -12.18
CA LYS A 41 15.56 17.49 -11.56
C LYS A 41 14.76 18.31 -12.56
N LYS A 42 15.43 19.13 -13.38
CA LYS A 42 14.81 19.93 -14.45
C LYS A 42 14.07 19.04 -15.44
N TYR A 43 14.72 18.01 -15.97
CA TYR A 43 14.13 17.16 -17.01
C TYR A 43 13.04 16.23 -16.49
N LEU A 44 13.18 15.66 -15.29
CA LEU A 44 12.10 14.93 -14.65
C LEU A 44 10.88 15.84 -14.43
N GLY A 45 11.09 17.07 -13.95
CA GLY A 45 10.02 18.06 -13.80
C GLY A 45 9.33 18.42 -15.12
N GLN A 46 10.07 18.55 -16.23
CA GLN A 46 9.51 18.76 -17.56
C GLN A 46 8.67 17.56 -18.02
N LEU A 47 9.20 16.34 -17.90
CA LEU A 47 8.49 15.12 -18.29
C LEU A 47 7.23 14.89 -17.45
N THR A 48 7.24 15.30 -16.17
CA THR A 48 6.02 15.30 -15.34
C THR A 48 5.00 16.32 -15.79
N LYS A 49 5.40 17.55 -16.11
CA LYS A 49 4.48 18.57 -16.66
C LYS A 49 3.88 18.15 -18.00
N GLU A 50 4.63 17.38 -18.79
CA GLU A 50 4.20 16.82 -20.07
C GLU A 50 3.30 15.59 -19.93
N GLY A 51 3.06 15.10 -18.70
CA GLY A 51 2.26 13.89 -18.46
C GLY A 51 2.93 12.59 -18.90
N PHE A 52 4.23 12.62 -19.19
CA PHE A 52 4.99 11.43 -19.62
C PHE A 52 5.31 10.50 -18.44
N ILE A 53 5.58 11.07 -17.26
CA ILE A 53 5.79 10.35 -16.01
C ILE A 53 5.08 11.07 -14.87
N TYR A 54 4.83 10.38 -13.78
CA TYR A 54 4.10 10.87 -12.62
C TYR A 54 4.92 10.65 -11.35
N ASN A 55 4.79 11.54 -10.37
CA ASN A 55 5.48 11.40 -9.09
C ASN A 55 4.95 10.18 -8.33
N ALA A 56 5.83 9.26 -7.95
CA ALA A 56 5.48 8.03 -7.22
C ALA A 56 6.12 7.99 -5.82
N GLY A 57 6.29 9.16 -5.20
CA GLY A 57 6.95 9.33 -3.92
C GLY A 57 8.34 9.96 -4.00
N ARG A 58 8.95 10.18 -2.84
CA ARG A 58 10.26 10.84 -2.73
C ARG A 58 11.31 10.05 -3.51
N GLY A 59 11.81 10.62 -4.61
CA GLY A 59 12.82 10.01 -5.45
C GLY A 59 12.32 8.90 -6.38
N TYR A 60 11.00 8.73 -6.53
CA TYR A 60 10.39 7.72 -7.37
C TYR A 60 9.42 8.34 -8.39
N TYR A 61 9.36 7.73 -9.57
CA TYR A 61 8.47 8.11 -10.66
C TYR A 61 7.81 6.88 -11.27
N SER A 62 6.66 7.07 -11.91
CA SER A 62 5.88 6.01 -12.56
C SER A 62 5.34 6.45 -13.92
N HIS A 63 5.06 5.51 -14.81
CA HIS A 63 4.26 5.76 -16.01
C HIS A 63 2.75 5.71 -15.75
N LEU A 64 2.33 5.19 -14.60
CA LEU A 64 0.93 5.08 -14.25
C LEU A 64 0.39 6.46 -13.82
N PRO A 65 -0.68 6.98 -14.45
CA PRO A 65 -1.24 8.28 -14.10
C PRO A 65 -2.08 8.22 -12.81
N ASN A 66 -2.88 7.16 -12.69
CA ASN A 66 -4.02 7.10 -11.78
C ASN A 66 -3.60 6.56 -10.41
N GLU A 67 -3.94 7.28 -9.35
CA GLU A 67 -3.83 6.78 -7.97
C GLU A 67 -5.06 5.92 -7.64
N PHE A 68 -4.90 4.98 -6.70
CA PHE A 68 -6.04 4.28 -6.11
C PHE A 68 -6.52 4.99 -4.85
N LYS A 69 -7.82 5.29 -4.80
CA LYS A 69 -8.48 5.72 -3.57
C LYS A 69 -9.21 4.52 -2.99
N ALA A 70 -8.85 4.14 -1.78
CA ALA A 70 -9.50 3.06 -1.04
C ALA A 70 -10.86 3.52 -0.48
N GLU A 71 -11.74 4.04 -1.32
CA GLU A 71 -13.08 4.45 -0.91
C GLU A 71 -13.97 3.21 -0.75
N ASN A 72 -14.62 3.09 0.40
CA ASN A 72 -15.61 2.05 0.65
C ASN A 72 -16.65 2.59 1.65
N GLU A 73 -17.92 2.43 1.30
CA GLU A 73 -19.03 2.99 2.07
C GLU A 73 -19.05 2.49 3.52
N GLU A 74 -18.86 1.19 3.75
CA GLU A 74 -18.86 0.62 5.10
C GLU A 74 -17.70 1.15 5.95
N VAL A 75 -16.52 1.28 5.35
CA VAL A 75 -15.35 1.88 6.02
C VAL A 75 -15.62 3.34 6.36
N ASN A 76 -16.19 4.12 5.42
CA ASN A 76 -16.52 5.52 5.64
C ASN A 76 -17.56 5.69 6.76
N ILE A 77 -18.61 4.85 6.78
CA ILE A 77 -19.61 4.83 7.85
C ILE A 77 -18.97 4.54 9.21
N LEU A 78 -18.04 3.58 9.29
CA LEU A 78 -17.32 3.29 10.54
C LEU A 78 -16.44 4.47 10.97
N VAL A 79 -15.73 5.11 10.03
CA VAL A 79 -14.93 6.32 10.33
C VAL A 79 -15.82 7.42 10.90
N GLU A 80 -16.96 7.72 10.27
CA GLU A 80 -17.89 8.75 10.73
C GLU A 80 -18.44 8.43 12.13
N LYS A 81 -18.89 7.18 12.35
CA LYS A 81 -19.41 6.73 13.64
C LYS A 81 -18.38 6.86 14.76
N ILE A 82 -17.14 6.43 14.53
CA ILE A 82 -16.08 6.50 15.53
C ILE A 82 -15.68 7.96 15.76
N ASN A 83 -15.53 8.75 14.70
CA ASN A 83 -15.12 10.15 14.82
C ASN A 83 -16.18 11.02 15.52
N ARG A 84 -17.47 10.72 15.33
CA ARG A 84 -18.57 11.41 16.03
C ARG A 84 -18.53 11.17 17.54
N LYS A 85 -18.21 9.94 17.97
CA LYS A 85 -18.17 9.56 19.39
C LYS A 85 -16.84 9.96 20.04
N TYR A 86 -15.74 9.79 19.31
CA TYR A 86 -14.37 9.97 19.79
C TYR A 86 -13.55 10.84 18.81
N PRO A 87 -13.83 12.15 18.72
CA PRO A 87 -13.22 13.04 17.72
C PRO A 87 -11.70 13.17 17.86
N TYR A 88 -11.18 13.01 19.08
CA TYR A 88 -9.75 13.10 19.37
C TYR A 88 -9.04 11.74 19.29
N LEU A 89 -9.78 10.64 19.11
CA LEU A 89 -9.17 9.33 19.06
C LEU A 89 -8.37 9.17 17.78
N ASN A 90 -7.12 8.74 17.90
CA ASN A 90 -6.29 8.44 16.76
C ASN A 90 -6.53 7.00 16.31
N PHE A 91 -7.06 6.83 15.09
CA PHE A 91 -7.35 5.51 14.55
C PHE A 91 -7.16 5.46 13.03
N SER A 92 -6.98 4.26 12.49
CA SER A 92 -6.94 3.98 11.05
C SER A 92 -7.71 2.70 10.72
N ILE A 93 -8.54 2.74 9.68
CA ILE A 93 -9.43 1.66 9.26
C ILE A 93 -9.10 1.23 7.84
N TRP A 94 -9.11 -0.07 7.60
CA TRP A 94 -9.23 -0.63 6.27
C TRP A 94 -9.96 -1.97 6.27
N SER A 95 -10.40 -2.42 5.10
CA SER A 95 -11.12 -3.67 4.91
C SER A 95 -10.63 -4.42 3.68
N THR A 96 -10.63 -5.75 3.72
CA THR A 96 -10.37 -6.56 2.52
C THR A 96 -11.43 -6.31 1.43
N LYS A 97 -12.63 -5.82 1.77
CA LYS A 97 -13.63 -5.36 0.79
C LYS A 97 -13.14 -4.23 -0.10
N GLN A 98 -12.36 -3.28 0.44
CA GLN A 98 -11.83 -2.15 -0.34
C GLN A 98 -10.97 -2.59 -1.51
N ILE A 99 -10.38 -3.78 -1.41
CA ILE A 99 -9.48 -4.35 -2.42
C ILE A 99 -10.03 -5.64 -3.01
N ASN A 100 -11.32 -5.94 -2.82
CA ASN A 100 -11.89 -7.25 -3.17
C ASN A 100 -11.69 -7.60 -4.65
N PHE A 101 -11.84 -6.59 -5.51
CA PHE A 101 -11.69 -6.70 -6.97
C PHE A 101 -10.27 -7.08 -7.43
N SER A 102 -9.27 -6.99 -6.55
CA SER A 102 -7.89 -7.38 -6.84
C SER A 102 -7.57 -8.84 -6.46
N PHE A 103 -8.47 -9.52 -5.72
CA PHE A 103 -8.32 -10.94 -5.47
C PHE A 103 -8.65 -11.76 -6.72
N HIS A 104 -7.85 -12.79 -6.98
CA HIS A 104 -8.09 -13.76 -8.04
C HIS A 104 -9.12 -14.80 -7.63
N HIS A 105 -9.20 -15.13 -6.35
CA HIS A 105 -10.19 -16.05 -5.81
C HIS A 105 -11.31 -15.28 -5.12
N THR A 106 -12.56 -15.68 -5.34
CA THR A 106 -13.71 -15.09 -4.66
C THR A 106 -13.57 -15.25 -3.14
N GLN A 107 -13.57 -14.13 -2.43
CA GLN A 107 -13.59 -14.15 -0.97
C GLN A 107 -15.03 -14.22 -0.46
N ASN A 108 -15.30 -15.21 0.39
CA ASN A 108 -16.58 -15.36 1.08
C ASN A 108 -16.55 -14.77 2.50
N ARG A 109 -15.40 -14.25 2.93
CA ARG A 109 -15.20 -13.59 4.22
C ARG A 109 -14.37 -12.34 4.06
N PHE A 110 -14.81 -11.30 4.72
CA PHE A 110 -14.14 -10.01 4.72
C PHE A 110 -13.69 -9.62 6.12
N TYR A 111 -12.54 -8.97 6.19
CA TYR A 111 -11.93 -8.53 7.42
C TYR A 111 -11.77 -7.03 7.39
N THR A 112 -12.32 -6.35 8.41
CA THR A 112 -12.13 -4.92 8.63
C THR A 112 -11.21 -4.73 9.82
N PHE A 113 -10.05 -4.11 9.59
CA PHE A 113 -9.06 -3.83 10.61
C PHE A 113 -9.17 -2.39 11.08
N ILE A 114 -9.31 -2.20 12.39
CA ILE A 114 -9.28 -0.89 13.03
C ILE A 114 -8.04 -0.84 13.93
N TYR A 115 -7.10 0.03 13.59
CA TYR A 115 -5.90 0.30 14.36
C TYR A 115 -6.12 1.48 15.28
N SER A 116 -5.83 1.33 16.57
CA SER A 116 -5.90 2.41 17.57
C SER A 116 -4.85 2.20 18.66
N GLU A 117 -4.71 3.17 19.56
CA GLU A 117 -3.89 3.02 20.77
C GLU A 117 -4.41 1.85 21.63
N SER A 118 -3.51 1.16 22.32
CA SER A 118 -3.81 -0.11 23.00
C SER A 118 -4.91 0.02 24.06
N ASP A 119 -4.92 1.12 24.80
CA ASP A 119 -5.93 1.50 25.79
C ASP A 119 -7.29 1.84 25.16
N ALA A 120 -7.30 2.37 23.94
CA ALA A 120 -8.52 2.67 23.21
C ALA A 120 -9.22 1.46 22.57
N LEU A 121 -8.55 0.31 22.43
CA LEU A 121 -9.15 -0.85 21.76
C LEU A 121 -10.38 -1.39 22.50
N MET A 122 -10.33 -1.47 23.83
CA MET A 122 -11.48 -1.91 24.64
C MET A 122 -12.66 -0.95 24.49
N ILE A 123 -12.38 0.36 24.53
CA ILE A 123 -13.39 1.41 24.34
C ILE A 123 -14.06 1.29 22.97
N LEU A 124 -13.26 1.05 21.92
CA LEU A 124 -13.78 0.86 20.56
C LEU A 124 -14.63 -0.41 20.45
N ARG A 125 -14.19 -1.53 21.02
CA ARG A 125 -14.96 -2.78 21.02
C ARG A 125 -16.31 -2.57 21.68
N ASP A 126 -16.31 -1.99 22.87
CA ASP A 126 -17.52 -1.84 23.68
C ASP A 126 -18.49 -0.89 22.97
N TYR A 127 -18.00 0.21 22.40
CA TYR A 127 -18.80 1.13 21.57
C TYR A 127 -19.42 0.44 20.34
N LEU A 128 -18.63 -0.36 19.60
CA LEU A 128 -19.12 -1.08 18.43
C LEU A 128 -20.22 -2.07 18.81
N ALA A 129 -20.07 -2.76 19.95
CA ALA A 129 -21.05 -3.70 20.45
C ALA A 129 -22.33 -3.02 20.99
N SER A 130 -22.19 -1.98 21.81
CA SER A 130 -23.33 -1.33 22.48
C SER A 130 -24.18 -0.49 21.53
N ASP A 131 -23.54 0.31 20.67
CA ASP A 131 -24.25 1.31 19.86
C ASP A 131 -24.67 0.77 18.49
N PHE A 132 -24.04 -0.32 18.02
CA PHE A 132 -24.30 -0.87 16.68
C PHE A 132 -24.52 -2.38 16.64
N GLY A 133 -24.38 -3.09 17.76
CA GLY A 133 -24.48 -4.56 17.78
C GLY A 133 -23.36 -5.26 16.99
N ILE A 134 -22.27 -4.55 16.69
CA ILE A 134 -21.16 -5.07 15.88
C ILE A 134 -20.14 -5.73 16.80
N GLN A 135 -19.93 -7.03 16.63
CA GLN A 135 -18.90 -7.75 17.38
C GLN A 135 -17.52 -7.51 16.76
N ALA A 136 -16.63 -6.90 17.55
CA ALA A 136 -15.25 -6.67 17.18
C ALA A 136 -14.31 -7.47 18.08
N ILE A 137 -13.21 -7.97 17.51
CA ILE A 137 -12.29 -8.90 18.19
C ILE A 137 -10.98 -8.19 18.49
N LEU A 138 -10.56 -8.26 19.75
CA LEU A 138 -9.34 -7.60 20.21
C LEU A 138 -8.12 -8.43 19.88
N ASN A 139 -7.29 -7.92 18.96
CA ASN A 139 -5.96 -8.41 18.64
C ASN A 139 -5.86 -9.96 18.57
N PRO A 140 -6.72 -10.65 17.80
CA PRO A 140 -6.81 -12.10 17.79
C PRO A 140 -5.50 -12.75 17.32
N SER A 141 -5.22 -13.92 17.86
CA SER A 141 -4.33 -14.90 17.25
C SER A 141 -5.04 -15.67 16.12
N LYS A 142 -4.29 -16.43 15.34
CA LYS A 142 -4.86 -17.36 14.36
C LYS A 142 -5.89 -18.32 15.00
N SER A 143 -5.53 -18.92 16.14
CA SER A 143 -6.42 -19.83 16.87
C SER A 143 -7.68 -19.17 17.43
N ASP A 144 -7.64 -17.86 17.69
CA ASP A 144 -8.84 -17.13 18.10
C ASP A 144 -9.77 -16.92 16.91
N LEU A 145 -9.21 -16.67 15.73
CA LEU A 145 -9.96 -16.48 14.51
C LEU A 145 -10.63 -17.77 14.03
N GLU A 146 -9.95 -18.92 14.16
CA GLU A 146 -10.48 -20.24 13.80
C GLU A 146 -11.69 -20.66 14.63
N LYS A 147 -11.82 -20.14 15.86
CA LYS A 147 -12.97 -20.40 16.75
C LYS A 147 -14.20 -19.58 16.41
N ILE A 148 -14.09 -18.58 15.54
CA ILE A 148 -15.21 -17.74 15.15
C ILE A 148 -16.14 -18.57 14.25
N SER A 149 -17.42 -18.55 14.58
CA SER A 149 -18.45 -19.29 13.83
C SER A 149 -18.37 -18.98 12.34
N PHE A 150 -18.47 -20.03 11.51
CA PHE A 150 -18.27 -19.93 10.07
C PHE A 150 -19.29 -19.04 9.36
N ASN A 151 -20.37 -18.66 10.05
CA ASN A 151 -21.54 -17.98 9.50
C ASN A 151 -21.38 -16.45 9.39
N SER A 152 -20.32 -15.85 9.96
CA SER A 152 -20.08 -14.42 9.77
C SER A 152 -19.32 -14.17 8.46
N THR A 153 -19.94 -13.43 7.54
CA THR A 153 -19.29 -12.98 6.29
C THR A 153 -18.34 -11.82 6.51
N GLU A 154 -18.43 -11.15 7.65
CA GLU A 154 -17.62 -9.99 8.01
C GLU A 154 -17.07 -10.12 9.43
N THR A 155 -15.80 -9.78 9.61
CA THR A 155 -15.14 -9.79 10.91
C THR A 155 -14.43 -8.47 11.14
N ILE A 156 -14.76 -7.76 12.23
CA ILE A 156 -14.02 -6.57 12.65
C ILE A 156 -12.92 -6.97 13.63
N ILE A 157 -11.70 -6.57 13.31
CA ILE A 157 -10.49 -6.86 14.09
C ILE A 157 -9.90 -5.55 14.58
N LEU A 158 -9.75 -5.42 15.90
CA LEU A 158 -9.09 -4.28 16.52
C LEU A 158 -7.61 -4.63 16.75
N ARG A 159 -6.70 -3.80 16.24
CA ARG A 159 -5.25 -4.00 16.39
C ARG A 159 -4.62 -2.82 17.12
N PRO A 160 -3.66 -3.06 18.03
CA PRO A 160 -2.85 -1.97 18.54
C PRO A 160 -1.98 -1.40 17.42
N ILE A 161 -1.77 -0.09 17.44
CA ILE A 161 -0.79 0.54 16.55
C ILE A 161 0.62 0.15 17.02
N ILE A 162 1.47 -0.27 16.09
CA ILE A 162 2.85 -0.69 16.40
C ILE A 162 3.82 0.50 16.47
N ILE A 163 3.46 1.66 15.89
CA ILE A 163 4.29 2.88 15.85
C ILE A 163 3.44 4.08 16.27
N HIS A 164 3.93 4.93 17.19
CA HIS A 164 3.24 6.10 17.74
C HIS A 164 2.79 7.18 16.74
N LYS A 165 2.99 6.99 15.42
CA LYS A 165 2.52 7.89 14.38
C LYS A 165 1.58 7.16 13.44
N LEU A 166 0.28 7.31 13.68
CA LEU A 166 -0.71 7.00 12.67
C LEU A 166 -0.59 7.98 11.50
N SER A 167 -0.97 7.49 10.32
CA SER A 167 -1.28 8.37 9.21
C SER A 167 -2.36 9.35 9.64
N SER A 168 -2.31 10.60 9.17
CA SER A 168 -3.36 11.59 9.40
C SER A 168 -4.72 11.15 8.82
N PHE A 169 -4.72 10.17 7.92
CA PHE A 169 -5.93 9.62 7.31
C PHE A 169 -6.54 8.51 8.18
N LYS A 170 -7.83 8.67 8.48
CA LYS A 170 -8.64 7.66 9.18
C LYS A 170 -8.91 6.44 8.31
N VAL A 171 -9.06 6.62 6.99
CA VAL A 171 -9.04 5.52 6.03
C VAL A 171 -7.60 5.26 5.62
N ALA A 172 -7.14 4.00 5.70
CA ALA A 172 -5.78 3.66 5.33
C ALA A 172 -5.52 3.89 3.83
N THR A 173 -4.33 4.37 3.49
CA THR A 173 -3.90 4.46 2.08
C THR A 173 -3.59 3.07 1.53
N ILE A 174 -3.56 2.93 0.21
CA ILE A 174 -3.24 1.65 -0.43
C ILE A 174 -1.85 1.13 -0.05
N GLU A 175 -0.87 2.01 0.14
CA GLU A 175 0.46 1.63 0.62
C GLU A 175 0.36 0.93 1.97
N LYS A 176 -0.42 1.49 2.91
CA LYS A 176 -0.62 0.88 4.21
C LYS A 176 -1.40 -0.44 4.11
N ILE A 177 -2.45 -0.48 3.28
CA ILE A 177 -3.26 -1.69 3.07
C ILE A 177 -2.39 -2.84 2.54
N LEU A 178 -1.55 -2.61 1.53
CA LEU A 178 -0.68 -3.64 0.95
C LEU A 178 0.34 -4.18 1.97
N ILE A 179 0.83 -3.33 2.87
CA ILE A 179 1.76 -3.77 3.94
C ILE A 179 1.02 -4.51 5.04
N ASP A 180 -0.11 -3.98 5.51
CA ASP A 180 -0.88 -4.62 6.57
C ASP A 180 -1.47 -5.95 6.11
N LEU A 181 -1.94 -6.05 4.86
CA LEU A 181 -2.44 -7.30 4.29
C LEU A 181 -1.37 -8.40 4.37
N TYR A 182 -0.12 -8.11 3.99
CA TYR A 182 0.98 -9.07 4.16
C TYR A 182 1.12 -9.54 5.61
N ILE A 183 1.14 -8.60 6.55
CA ILE A 183 1.30 -8.92 7.97
C ILE A 183 0.14 -9.75 8.49
N GLU A 184 -1.10 -9.36 8.18
CA GLU A 184 -2.28 -10.05 8.68
C GLU A 184 -2.48 -11.40 7.99
N THR A 185 -2.09 -11.56 6.72
CA THR A 185 -1.94 -12.86 6.06
C THR A 185 -1.02 -13.78 6.86
N GLN A 186 0.16 -13.32 7.28
CA GLN A 186 1.09 -14.14 8.06
C GLN A 186 0.57 -14.43 9.48
N ARG A 187 -0.21 -13.52 10.08
CA ARG A 187 -0.66 -13.65 11.48
C ARG A 187 -1.96 -14.43 11.64
N LEU A 188 -2.85 -14.33 10.66
CA LEU A 188 -4.24 -14.77 10.74
C LEU A 188 -4.62 -15.76 9.64
N ASP A 189 -3.78 -15.96 8.64
CA ASP A 189 -4.04 -16.89 7.53
C ASP A 189 -5.33 -16.54 6.75
N ILE A 190 -5.60 -15.24 6.61
CA ILE A 190 -6.81 -14.72 5.94
C ILE A 190 -6.80 -14.93 4.42
N ILE A 191 -5.61 -15.02 3.83
CA ILE A 191 -5.33 -15.40 2.43
C ILE A 191 -3.98 -16.09 2.38
N ASP A 192 -3.70 -16.87 1.35
CA ASP A 192 -2.36 -17.43 1.15
C ASP A 192 -1.37 -16.39 0.58
N LEU A 193 -0.07 -16.69 0.66
CA LEU A 193 1.00 -15.80 0.20
C LEU A 193 1.00 -15.62 -1.33
N SER A 194 0.52 -16.60 -2.10
CA SER A 194 0.43 -16.49 -3.56
C SER A 194 -0.64 -15.47 -3.96
N GLU A 195 -1.78 -15.49 -3.26
CA GLU A 195 -2.88 -14.56 -3.44
C GLU A 195 -2.45 -13.13 -3.05
N TYR A 196 -1.75 -12.98 -1.93
CA TYR A 196 -1.14 -11.70 -1.56
C TYR A 196 -0.25 -11.13 -2.68
N LYS A 197 0.64 -11.96 -3.23
CA LYS A 197 1.55 -11.52 -4.31
C LYS A 197 0.78 -11.06 -5.54
N LYS A 198 -0.31 -11.74 -5.89
CA LYS A 198 -1.16 -11.35 -7.02
C LYS A 198 -1.87 -10.02 -6.78
N VAL A 199 -2.42 -9.81 -5.58
CA VAL A 199 -3.01 -8.51 -5.18
C VAL A 199 -1.97 -7.40 -5.26
N PHE A 200 -0.77 -7.64 -4.71
CA PHE A 200 0.33 -6.69 -4.76
C PHE A 200 0.71 -6.34 -6.20
N ASP A 201 0.88 -7.37 -7.05
CA ASP A 201 1.19 -7.22 -8.46
C ASP A 201 0.10 -6.45 -9.21
N TYR A 202 -1.17 -6.72 -8.91
CA TYR A 202 -2.31 -6.02 -9.51
C TYR A 202 -2.26 -4.52 -9.23
N PHE A 203 -2.04 -4.11 -7.97
CA PHE A 203 -1.94 -2.69 -7.64
C PHE A 203 -0.73 -2.01 -8.27
N LEU A 204 0.44 -2.66 -8.20
CA LEU A 204 1.67 -2.12 -8.78
C LEU A 204 1.59 -2.03 -10.32
N SER A 205 0.76 -2.84 -10.98
CA SER A 205 0.63 -2.82 -12.44
C SER A 205 -0.42 -1.83 -12.94
N ASN A 206 -1.45 -1.53 -12.14
CA ASN A 206 -2.63 -0.79 -12.59
C ASN A 206 -2.77 0.61 -11.97
N TYR A 207 -2.19 0.84 -10.79
CA TYR A 207 -2.30 2.11 -10.08
C TYR A 207 -0.93 2.65 -9.70
N ARG A 208 -0.82 3.97 -9.68
CA ARG A 208 0.32 4.71 -9.15
C ARG A 208 0.30 4.63 -7.62
N ILE A 209 1.35 4.02 -7.08
CA ILE A 209 1.62 3.84 -5.66
C ILE A 209 2.76 4.77 -5.26
N ASN A 210 2.65 5.37 -4.08
CA ASN A 210 3.76 6.10 -3.48
C ASN A 210 4.78 5.11 -2.90
N ILE A 211 5.77 4.75 -3.71
CA ILE A 211 6.81 3.77 -3.36
C ILE A 211 7.57 4.18 -2.11
N SER A 212 7.85 5.47 -1.92
CA SER A 212 8.52 5.94 -0.70
C SER A 212 7.69 5.68 0.56
N HIS A 213 6.37 5.93 0.52
CA HIS A 213 5.49 5.67 1.66
C HIS A 213 5.32 4.17 1.89
N LEU A 214 5.19 3.38 0.83
CA LEU A 214 5.13 1.91 0.91
C LEU A 214 6.35 1.34 1.62
N LEU A 215 7.56 1.78 1.24
CA LEU A 215 8.81 1.38 1.87
C LEU A 215 8.91 1.87 3.33
N ASP A 216 8.53 3.12 3.62
CA ASP A 216 8.49 3.64 5.00
C ASP A 216 7.54 2.79 5.89
N TYR A 217 6.37 2.38 5.37
CA TYR A 217 5.46 1.49 6.10
C TYR A 217 6.06 0.09 6.28
N ALA A 218 6.67 -0.47 5.24
CA ALA A 218 7.32 -1.78 5.31
C ALA A 218 8.46 -1.82 6.33
N GLU A 219 9.27 -0.77 6.39
CA GLU A 219 10.35 -0.60 7.37
C GLU A 219 9.80 -0.55 8.80
N ARG A 220 8.80 0.30 9.04
CA ARG A 220 8.11 0.39 10.33
C ARG A 220 7.50 -0.95 10.78
N ARG A 221 7.04 -1.77 9.83
CA ARG A 221 6.48 -3.11 10.08
C ARG A 221 7.51 -4.24 10.02
N LYS A 222 8.81 -3.90 9.90
CA LYS A 222 9.95 -4.83 9.89
C LYS A 222 9.91 -5.85 8.75
N ILE A 223 9.35 -5.48 7.60
CA ILE A 223 9.26 -6.33 6.39
C ILE A 223 9.88 -5.67 5.15
N LEU A 224 10.71 -4.63 5.33
CA LEU A 224 11.31 -3.85 4.24
C LEU A 224 12.00 -4.73 3.19
N THR A 225 12.83 -5.68 3.61
CA THR A 225 13.56 -6.59 2.71
C THR A 225 12.59 -7.34 1.80
N LYS A 226 11.50 -7.87 2.38
CA LYS A 226 10.52 -8.65 1.62
C LYS A 226 9.79 -7.81 0.58
N ILE A 227 9.44 -6.58 0.94
CA ILE A 227 8.75 -5.66 0.04
C ILE A 227 9.69 -5.17 -1.07
N ARG A 228 10.98 -4.98 -0.78
CA ARG A 228 11.98 -4.65 -1.82
C ARG A 228 12.10 -5.75 -2.85
N GLU A 229 12.18 -7.02 -2.44
CA GLU A 229 12.18 -8.18 -3.37
C GLU A 229 10.99 -8.15 -4.33
N LEU A 230 9.78 -7.85 -3.83
CA LEU A 230 8.58 -7.77 -4.68
C LEU A 230 8.63 -6.58 -5.66
N LEU A 231 9.23 -5.47 -5.26
CA LEU A 231 9.34 -4.27 -6.10
C LEU A 231 10.41 -4.37 -7.20
N GLU A 232 11.36 -5.30 -7.10
CA GLU A 232 12.42 -5.47 -8.10
C GLU A 232 11.85 -5.71 -9.51
N LYS A 233 10.78 -6.52 -9.61
CA LYS A 233 10.04 -6.78 -10.86
C LYS A 233 9.56 -5.50 -11.56
N TYR A 234 9.25 -4.47 -10.77
CA TYR A 234 8.63 -3.23 -11.24
C TYR A 234 9.61 -2.09 -11.45
N THR A 235 10.76 -2.18 -10.78
CA THR A 235 11.81 -1.16 -10.80
C THR A 235 13.00 -1.55 -11.67
N ASN A 236 13.15 -2.82 -12.03
CA ASN A 236 14.24 -3.31 -12.87
C ASN A 236 13.74 -4.28 -13.97
N PRO A 237 13.40 -3.79 -15.18
CA PRO A 237 12.79 -4.60 -16.23
C PRO A 237 13.75 -5.61 -16.89
N THR A 238 15.04 -5.63 -16.53
CA THR A 238 15.97 -6.64 -17.05
C THR A 238 15.68 -8.05 -16.49
N LEU A 239 14.84 -8.18 -15.46
CA LEU A 239 14.42 -9.46 -14.87
C LEU A 239 13.07 -9.98 -15.38
N SER A 240 12.28 -9.17 -16.09
CA SER A 240 10.93 -9.55 -16.55
C SER A 240 10.89 -10.17 -17.96
N LEU A 241 12.04 -10.41 -18.61
CA LEU A 241 12.11 -11.00 -19.95
C LEU A 241 12.34 -12.52 -19.99
N ASN A 242 12.44 -13.19 -18.83
CA ASN A 242 12.62 -14.64 -18.77
C ASN A 242 11.47 -15.33 -18.02
N VAL A 243 10.25 -15.19 -18.53
CA VAL A 243 9.18 -16.17 -18.25
C VAL A 243 8.46 -16.42 -19.57
N GLY A 244 9.06 -17.31 -20.37
CA GLY A 244 8.38 -18.05 -21.43
C GLY A 244 8.04 -19.45 -20.93
#